data_AF-W0UVP8-F1
#
_entry.id   AF-W0UVP8-F1
#
_cell.length_a   1.000
_cell.length_b   1.000
_cell.length_c   1.000
_cell.angle_alpha   90.00
_cell.angle_beta   90.00
_cell.angle_gamma   90.00
#
_symmetry.space_group_name_H-M   'P 1'
#
loop_
_entity.id
_entity.type
_entity.pdbx_description
1 polymer ?
#
loop_
_entity_poly.entity_id
_entity_poly.type
_entity_poly.pdbx_seq_one_letter_code
_entity_poly.pdbx_strand_id
1 'polypeptide(L)' 'FDRGYLSQYMVTDNDKMEADLDDPYILITDKKISNIQDILPLLQEIVQQG' A
#
# COMPACT_ATOMS: atom_id res chain seq x y z
N PHE A 1 1.56 10.38 14.42
CA PHE A 1 0.59 9.84 13.45
C PHE A 1 0.40 11.00 12.48
N ASP A 2 1.32 11.15 11.52
CA ASP A 2 1.45 12.37 10.69
C ASP A 2 2.03 12.01 9.31
N ARG A 3 1.77 10.79 8.85
CA ARG A 3 2.26 10.28 7.57
C ARG A 3 1.06 10.03 6.67
N GLY A 4 1.00 10.74 5.55
CA GLY A 4 0.04 10.50 4.48
C GLY A 4 0.54 9.44 3.50
N TYR A 5 -0.11 9.36 2.35
CA TYR A 5 0.32 8.51 1.24
C TYR A 5 1.68 8.98 0.66
N LEU A 6 2.47 8.04 0.16
CA LEU A 6 3.81 8.33 -0.39
C LEU A 6 3.77 8.94 -1.79
N SER A 7 2.68 8.72 -2.53
CA SER A 7 2.51 9.16 -3.92
C SER A 7 1.07 9.56 -4.17
N GLN A 8 0.85 10.62 -4.95
CA GLN A 8 -0.49 11.08 -5.34
C GLN A 8 -1.28 10.00 -6.11
N TYR A 9 -0.58 9.07 -6.77
CA TYR A 9 -1.21 7.93 -7.45
C TYR A 9 -1.89 6.93 -6.49
N MET A 10 -1.74 7.10 -5.17
CA MET A 10 -2.43 6.27 -4.16
C MET A 10 -3.79 6.84 -3.75
N VAL A 11 -4.16 8.03 -4.24
CA VAL A 11 -5.47 8.64 -3.96
C VAL A 11 -6.57 7.86 -4.68
N THR A 12 -7.60 7.46 -3.93
CA THR A 12 -8.78 6.75 -4.48
C THR A 12 -10.00 7.67 -4.56
N ASP A 13 -10.13 8.64 -3.65
CA ASP A 13 -11.09 9.74 -3.73
C ASP A 13 -10.38 11.03 -4.15
N ASN A 14 -10.50 11.40 -5.43
CA ASN A 14 -9.84 12.58 -6.00
C ASN A 14 -10.50 13.91 -5.58
N ASP A 15 -11.76 13.88 -5.13
CA ASP A 15 -12.47 15.08 -4.68
C ASP A 15 -12.01 15.45 -3.27
N LYS A 16 -11.85 14.44 -2.40
CA LYS A 16 -11.36 14.62 -1.02
C LYS A 16 -9.84 14.59 -0.91
N MET A 17 -9.14 14.11 -1.94
CA MET A 17 -7.69 13.84 -1.93
C MET A 17 -7.30 12.83 -0.83
N GLU A 18 -8.05 11.73 -0.76
CA GLU A 18 -7.89 10.68 0.26
C GLU A 18 -7.64 9.30 -0.35
N ALA A 19 -6.94 8.45 0.39
CA ALA A 19 -6.79 7.03 0.09
C ALA A 19 -7.74 6.25 0.99
N ASP A 20 -8.92 5.96 0.46
CA ASP A 20 -9.96 5.13 1.08
C ASP A 20 -9.90 3.70 0.52
N LEU A 21 -9.81 2.71 1.42
CA LEU A 21 -9.59 1.29 1.13
C LEU A 21 -10.47 0.45 2.05
N ASP A 22 -11.27 -0.44 1.48
CA ASP A 22 -12.09 -1.40 2.23
C ASP A 22 -11.29 -2.64 2.63
N ASP A 23 -11.40 -3.05 3.90
CA ASP A 23 -10.74 -4.21 4.52
C ASP A 23 -9.29 -4.49 4.03
N PRO A 24 -8.37 -3.51 4.12
CA PRO A 24 -7.05 -3.65 3.53
C PRO A 24 -6.13 -4.54 4.36
N TYR A 25 -5.26 -5.29 3.66
CA TYR A 25 -4.07 -5.87 4.28
C TYR A 25 -3.08 -4.77 4.70
N ILE A 26 -2.46 -4.94 5.88
CA ILE A 26 -1.48 -3.98 6.43
C ILE A 26 -0.11 -4.65 6.52
N LEU A 27 0.87 -4.14 5.76
CA LEU A 27 2.27 -4.56 5.85
C LEU A 27 3.03 -3.69 6.87
N ILE A 28 3.55 -4.31 7.93
CA ILE A 28 4.39 -3.65 8.93
C ILE A 28 5.82 -4.19 8.82
N THR A 29 6.80 -3.29 8.64
CA THR A 29 8.21 -3.65 8.55
C THR A 29 9.08 -2.51 9.09
N ASP A 30 10.22 -2.86 9.68
CA ASP A 30 11.26 -1.92 10.12
C ASP A 30 12.31 -1.65 9.03
N LYS A 31 12.27 -2.39 7.92
CA LYS A 31 13.19 -2.25 6.79
C LYS A 31 12.70 -1.21 5.80
N LYS A 32 13.63 -0.40 5.27
CA LYS A 32 13.35 0.47 4.13
C LYS A 32 13.20 -0.37 2.85
N ILE A 33 11.98 -0.45 2.32
CA ILE A 33 11.71 -1.07 1.01
C ILE A 33 12.23 -0.12 -0.07
N SER A 34 13.34 -0.49 -0.72
CA SER A 34 13.93 0.29 -1.83
C SER A 34 13.83 -0.45 -3.16
N ASN A 35 13.58 -1.77 -3.12
CA ASN A 35 13.41 -2.62 -4.29
C ASN A 35 12.09 -3.39 -4.17
N ILE A 36 11.32 -3.41 -5.26
CA ILE A 36 10.04 -4.12 -5.31
C ILE A 36 10.21 -5.65 -5.25
N GLN A 37 11.35 -6.17 -5.70
CA GLN A 37 11.63 -7.62 -5.69
C GLN A 37 11.59 -8.22 -4.28
N ASP A 38 11.88 -7.42 -3.25
CA ASP A 38 11.89 -7.86 -1.85
C ASP A 38 10.47 -8.18 -1.33
N ILE A 39 9.43 -7.58 -1.93
CA ILE A 39 8.02 -7.77 -1.53
C ILE A 39 7.17 -8.43 -2.61
N LEU A 40 7.72 -8.65 -3.81
CA LEU A 40 6.98 -9.20 -4.94
C LEU A 40 6.31 -10.55 -4.64
N PRO A 41 6.95 -11.52 -3.95
CA PRO A 41 6.31 -12.79 -3.61
C PRO A 41 5.08 -12.61 -2.71
N LEU A 42 5.17 -11.74 -1.71
CA LEU A 42 4.05 -11.44 -0.81
C LEU A 42 2.87 -10.82 -1.57
N LEU A 43 3.14 -9.89 -2.48
CA LEU A 43 2.10 -9.28 -3.31
C LEU A 43 1.38 -10.32 -4.19
N GLN A 44 2.11 -11.31 -4.72
CA GLN A 44 1.51 -12.39 -5.51
C GLN A 44 0.57 -13.25 -4.67
N GLU A 45 0.95 -13.57 -3.43
CA GLU A 45 0.08 -14.33 -2.51
C GLU A 45 -1.21 -13.58 -2.19
N ILE A 46 -1.13 -12.27 -1.92
CA ILE A 46 -2.30 -11.43 -1.63
C ILE A 46 -3.26 -11.41 -2.83
N VAL A 47 -2.73 -11.26 -4.05
CA VAL A 47 -3.55 -11.26 -5.28
C VAL A 47 -4.22 -12.62 -5.52
N GLN A 48 -3.58 -13.73 -5.16
CA GLN A 48 -4.15 -15.08 -5.31
C GLN A 48 -5.26 -15.39 -4.29
N GLN A 49 -5.26 -14.71 -3.13
CA GLN A 49 -6.30 -14.85 -2.12
C GLN A 49 -7.55 -14.00 -2.41
N GLY A 50 -7.45 -13.06 -3.35
CA GLY A 50 -8.53 -12.18 -3.82
C GLY A 50 -9.30 -12.73 -5.01
#